data_AF-A0A9E6XUW1-F1
#
_entry.id   AF-A0A9E6XUW1-F1
#
_cell.length_a   1.000
_cell.length_b   1.000
_cell.length_c   1.000
_cell.angle_alpha   90.00
_cell.angle_beta   90.00
_cell.angle_gamma   90.00
#
_symmetry.space_group_name_H-M   'P 1'
#
loop_
_entity.id
_entity.type
_entity.pdbx_description
1 polymer ?
#
loop_
_entity_poly.entity_id
_entity_poly.type
_entity_poly.pdbx_seq_one_letter_code
_entity_poly.pdbx_strand_id
1 'polypeptide(L)'
;MLADAEDDVLAFYAFPAEHWPKLRSTNPLERFSREIGRRTDVVGIFPDDPSLIRLVSMLAIEANDEWLVGRAYISQKSMAEVLSPTKDRALTMTNDDQEEAPELVAA
;
A
#
# COMPACT_ATOMS: atom_id res chain seq x y z
N MET A 1 14.98 6.18 13.89
CA MET A 1 14.25 4.95 14.34
C MET A 1 12.77 5.28 14.35
N LEU A 2 11.90 4.36 13.92
CA LEU A 2 10.41 4.34 13.93
C LEU A 2 9.62 5.67 14.02
N ALA A 3 9.89 6.53 15.01
CA ALA A 3 9.40 7.91 15.06
C ALA A 3 9.73 8.72 13.78
N ASP A 4 10.90 8.51 13.17
CA ASP A 4 11.27 9.20 11.92
C ASP A 4 10.46 8.70 10.69
N ALA A 5 9.70 7.61 10.82
CA ALA A 5 8.89 7.00 9.76
C ALA A 5 7.39 7.13 10.04
N GLU A 6 7.01 8.02 10.95
CA GLU A 6 5.61 8.24 11.36
C GLU A 6 4.71 8.54 10.15
N ASP A 7 5.12 9.50 9.31
CA ASP A 7 4.37 9.90 8.12
C ASP A 7 4.14 8.72 7.16
N ASP A 8 5.18 7.89 6.95
CA ASP A 8 5.10 6.73 6.05
C ASP A 8 4.16 5.65 6.61
N VAL A 9 4.22 5.38 7.92
CA VAL A 9 3.40 4.35 8.56
C VAL A 9 1.94 4.78 8.65
N LEU A 10 1.66 6.08 8.76
CA LEU A 10 0.31 6.64 8.86
C LEU A 10 -0.30 7.03 7.51
N ALA A 11 0.46 7.01 6.41
CA ALA A 11 -0.01 7.40 5.08
C ALA A 11 -1.31 6.70 4.63
N PHE A 12 -1.55 5.46 5.09
CA PHE A 12 -2.77 4.72 4.73
C PHE A 12 -4.07 5.36 5.28
N TYR A 13 -4.00 6.25 6.27
CA TYR A 13 -5.15 6.99 6.79
C TYR A 13 -5.76 7.97 5.76
N ALA A 14 -5.03 8.34 4.70
CA ALA A 14 -5.56 9.13 3.59
C ALA A 14 -6.64 8.39 2.76
N PHE A 15 -6.65 7.05 2.83
CA PHE A 15 -7.62 6.19 2.15
C PHE A 15 -8.92 6.07 2.95
N PRO A 16 -10.07 5.78 2.31
CA PRO A 16 -11.31 5.45 3.00
C PRO A 16 -11.13 4.37 4.08
N ALA A 17 -11.84 4.48 5.19
CA ALA A 17 -11.70 3.55 6.33
C ALA A 17 -11.97 2.09 5.95
N GLU A 18 -12.78 1.84 4.92
CA GLU A 18 -13.00 0.50 4.36
C GLU A 18 -11.74 -0.14 3.75
N HIS A 19 -10.70 0.64 3.42
CA HIS A 19 -9.44 0.14 2.88
C HIS A 19 -8.42 -0.21 3.95
N TRP A 20 -8.48 0.41 5.12
CA TRP A 20 -7.44 0.27 6.15
C TRP A 20 -7.13 -1.18 6.54
N PRO A 21 -8.12 -2.08 6.75
CA PRO A 21 -7.83 -3.48 7.08
C PRO A 21 -7.01 -4.20 6.00
N LYS A 22 -7.16 -3.78 4.74
CA LYS A 22 -6.44 -4.33 3.59
C LYS A 22 -5.07 -3.70 3.45
N LEU A 23 -4.96 -2.38 3.60
CA LEU A 23 -3.70 -1.65 3.44
C LEU A 23 -2.69 -1.94 4.55
N ARG A 24 -3.15 -2.11 5.80
CA ARG A 24 -2.28 -2.47 6.93
C ARG A 24 -1.87 -3.94 6.95
N SER A 25 -2.42 -4.77 6.04
CA SER A 25 -2.17 -6.22 6.03
C SER A 25 -1.01 -6.56 5.10
N THR A 26 -0.04 -7.30 5.63
CA THR A 26 1.07 -7.89 4.85
C THR A 26 0.72 -9.26 4.27
N ASN A 27 -0.46 -9.82 4.56
CA ASN A 27 -0.82 -11.19 4.21
C ASN A 27 -0.77 -11.50 2.69
N PRO A 28 -1.20 -10.62 1.76
CA PRO A 28 -1.02 -10.87 0.33
C PRO A 28 0.46 -10.97 -0.07
N LEU A 29 1.31 -10.09 0.48
CA LEU A 29 2.75 -10.08 0.21
C LEU A 29 3.44 -11.31 0.80
N GLU A 30 3.08 -11.71 2.01
CA GLU A 30 3.59 -12.93 2.64
C GLU A 30 3.17 -14.19 1.88
N ARG A 31 1.92 -14.23 1.38
CA ARG A 31 1.44 -15.32 0.52
C ARG A 31 2.25 -15.40 -0.77
N PHE A 32 2.47 -14.28 -1.44
CA PHE A 32 3.27 -14.22 -2.66
C PHE A 32 4.73 -14.63 -2.42
N SER A 33 5.34 -14.11 -1.35
CA SER A 33 6.72 -14.46 -0.95
C SER A 33 6.87 -15.95 -0.64
N ARG A 34 5.87 -16.56 0.01
CA ARG A 34 5.84 -18.01 0.27
C ARG A 34 5.75 -18.81 -1.02
N GLU A 35 4.98 -18.35 -2.01
CA GLU A 35 4.87 -19.02 -3.30
C GLU A 35 6.17 -18.92 -4.12
N ILE A 36 6.86 -17.77 -4.08
CA ILE A 36 8.21 -17.63 -4.63
C ILE A 36 9.12 -18.68 -3.99
N GLY A 37 9.19 -18.74 -2.66
CA GLY A 37 10.00 -19.71 -1.93
C GLY A 37 9.71 -21.15 -2.36
N ARG A 38 8.44 -21.54 -2.38
CA ARG A 38 8.01 -22.88 -2.81
C ARG A 38 8.44 -23.23 -4.23
N ARG A 39 8.37 -22.27 -5.18
CA ARG A 39 8.74 -22.49 -6.59
C ARG A 39 10.26 -22.51 -6.77
N THR A 40 11.00 -21.73 -6.00
CA THR A 40 12.48 -21.73 -6.02
C THR A 40 13.06 -22.97 -5.34
N ASP A 41 12.41 -23.49 -4.29
CA ASP A 41 12.85 -24.70 -3.57
C ASP A 41 12.89 -25.94 -4.48
N VAL A 42 11.99 -26.01 -5.47
CA VAL A 42 11.97 -27.09 -6.47
C VAL A 42 13.17 -27.02 -7.42
N VAL A 43 13.64 -25.82 -7.75
CA VAL A 43 14.80 -25.63 -8.64
C VAL A 43 16.12 -25.84 -7.90
N GLY A 44 16.18 -25.42 -6.62
CA GLY A 44 17.36 -25.53 -5.76
C GLY A 44 18.46 -24.54 -6.12
N ILE A 45 19.14 -24.74 -7.25
CA ILE A 45 20.26 -23.89 -7.72
C ILE A 45 19.95 -23.39 -9.13
N PHE A 46 20.04 -22.07 -9.34
CA PHE A 46 19.87 -21.44 -10.63
C PHE A 46 21.21 -21.28 -11.37
N PRO A 47 21.23 -21.39 -12.71
CA PRO A 47 22.44 -21.21 -13.50
C PRO A 47 22.91 -19.75 -13.60
N ASP A 48 22.00 -18.79 -13.48
CA ASP A 48 22.24 -17.34 -13.61
C ASP A 48 21.05 -16.53 -13.04
N ASP A 49 21.28 -15.25 -12.73
CA ASP A 49 20.25 -14.34 -12.21
C ASP A 49 19.06 -14.16 -13.18
N PRO A 50 19.24 -13.98 -14.50
CA PRO A 50 18.12 -13.94 -15.44
C PRO A 50 17.20 -15.17 -15.37
N SER A 51 17.73 -16.36 -15.09
CA SER A 51 16.93 -17.57 -14.91
C SER A 51 16.01 -17.49 -13.69
N LEU A 52 16.49 -16.95 -12.56
CA LEU A 52 15.66 -16.68 -11.38
C LEU A 52 14.62 -15.60 -11.66
N ILE A 53 15.03 -14.48 -12.27
CA ILE A 53 14.14 -13.35 -12.60
C ILE A 53 13.01 -13.81 -13.50
N ARG A 54 13.26 -14.68 -14.48
CA ARG A 54 12.22 -15.23 -15.37
C ARG A 54 11.16 -16.00 -14.60
N LEU A 55 11.56 -16.86 -13.66
CA LEU A 55 10.62 -17.62 -12.84
C LEU A 55 9.77 -16.69 -11.97
N VAL A 56 10.40 -15.78 -11.23
CA VAL A 56 9.69 -14.87 -10.31
C VAL A 56 8.79 -13.90 -11.08
N SER A 57 9.25 -13.39 -12.22
CA SER A 57 8.46 -12.51 -13.09
C SER A 57 7.24 -13.23 -13.64
N MET A 58 7.37 -14.49 -14.05
CA MET A 58 6.22 -15.28 -14.50
C MET A 58 5.17 -15.43 -13.37
N LEU A 59 5.59 -15.68 -12.14
CA LEU A 59 4.68 -15.76 -10.98
C LEU A 59 4.00 -14.42 -10.69
N ALA A 60 4.73 -13.31 -10.81
CA ALA A 60 4.18 -11.97 -10.64
C ALA A 60 3.12 -11.66 -11.71
N ILE A 61 3.36 -12.05 -12.95
CA ILE A 61 2.40 -11.91 -14.05
C ILE A 61 1.14 -12.74 -13.76
N GLU A 62 1.30 -14.01 -13.37
CA GLU A 62 0.18 -14.89 -13.02
C GLU A 62 -0.68 -14.29 -11.88
N ALA A 63 -0.05 -13.79 -10.82
CA ALA A 63 -0.76 -13.14 -9.71
C ALA A 63 -1.47 -11.84 -10.15
N ASN A 64 -0.82 -11.06 -11.01
CA ASN A 64 -1.41 -9.84 -11.56
C ASN A 64 -2.64 -10.16 -12.44
N ASP A 65 -2.55 -11.16 -13.30
CA ASP A 65 -3.66 -11.58 -14.17
C ASP A 65 -4.84 -12.09 -13.34
N GLU A 66 -4.59 -12.84 -12.26
CA GLU A 66 -5.64 -13.24 -11.31
C GLU A 66 -6.34 -12.04 -10.67
N TRP A 67 -5.60 -10.99 -10.32
CA TRP A 67 -6.19 -9.77 -9.74
C TRP A 67 -6.95 -8.92 -10.77
N LEU A 68 -6.54 -8.94 -12.04
CA LEU A 68 -7.21 -8.24 -13.13
C LEU A 68 -8.51 -8.91 -13.55
N VAL A 69 -8.53 -10.24 -13.61
CA VAL A 69 -9.69 -11.03 -14.08
C VAL A 69 -10.62 -11.40 -12.92
N GLY A 70 -10.05 -11.67 -11.75
CA GLY A 70 -10.78 -12.06 -10.54
C GLY A 70 -11.32 -10.88 -9.73
N ARG A 71 -11.59 -11.12 -8.45
CA ARG A 71 -12.02 -10.06 -7.54
C ARG A 71 -10.79 -9.28 -7.07
N ALA A 72 -10.59 -8.10 -7.64
CA ALA A 72 -9.54 -7.18 -7.23
C ALA A 72 -9.53 -6.97 -5.70
N TYR A 73 -8.32 -6.93 -5.12
CA TYR A 73 -8.13 -6.82 -3.67
C TYR A 73 -8.80 -5.57 -3.10
N ILE A 74 -8.69 -4.44 -3.79
CA ILE A 74 -9.51 -3.22 -3.58
C ILE A 74 -10.35 -3.02 -4.84
N SER A 75 -11.64 -2.69 -4.68
CA SER A 75 -12.55 -2.55 -5.82
C SER A 75 -12.22 -1.30 -6.64
N GLN A 76 -12.34 -1.39 -7.97
CA GLN A 76 -12.12 -0.24 -8.85
C GLN A 76 -13.06 0.93 -8.53
N LYS A 77 -14.32 0.62 -8.18
CA LYS A 77 -15.30 1.63 -7.77
C LYS A 77 -14.80 2.47 -6.59
N SER A 78 -14.27 1.82 -5.56
CA SER A 78 -13.80 2.53 -4.38
C SER A 78 -12.46 3.25 -4.62
N MET A 79 -11.57 2.66 -5.44
CA MET A 79 -10.35 3.35 -5.89
C MET A 79 -10.64 4.62 -6.71
N ALA A 80 -11.72 4.64 -7.50
CA ALA A 80 -12.11 5.81 -8.26
C ALA A 80 -12.47 7.01 -7.37
N GLU A 81 -12.98 6.78 -6.16
CA GLU A 81 -13.26 7.85 -5.19
C GLU A 81 -11.96 8.48 -4.66
N VAL A 82 -10.92 7.66 -4.47
CA VAL A 82 -9.58 8.11 -4.03
C VAL A 82 -8.89 8.92 -5.12
N LEU A 83 -8.95 8.44 -6.37
CA LEU A 83 -8.30 9.06 -7.53
C LEU A 83 -9.07 10.28 -8.08
N SER A 84 -10.23 10.61 -7.51
CA SER A 84 -11.00 11.77 -7.93
C SER A 84 -10.26 13.07 -7.54
N PRO A 85 -10.08 14.02 -8.48
CA PRO A 85 -9.27 15.24 -8.26
C PRO A 85 -9.85 16.16 -7.17
N THR A 86 -11.06 15.88 -6.68
CA THR A 86 -11.70 16.61 -5.58
C THR A 86 -10.98 16.41 -4.25
N LYS A 87 -10.30 15.28 -4.03
CA LYS A 87 -9.69 14.95 -2.72
C LYS A 87 -8.32 15.60 -2.51
N ASP A 88 -7.57 15.85 -3.59
CA ASP A 88 -6.27 16.55 -3.52
C ASP A 88 -6.40 17.99 -3.00
N ARG A 89 -7.56 18.63 -3.22
CA ARG A 89 -7.82 19.99 -2.75
C ARG A 89 -8.02 20.09 -1.24
N ALA A 90 -8.46 19.03 -0.57
CA ALA A 90 -8.73 19.04 0.87
C ALA A 90 -7.46 18.90 1.73
N LEU A 91 -6.39 18.30 1.20
CA LEU A 91 -5.11 18.16 1.92
C LEU A 91 -4.24 19.43 1.84
N THR A 92 -4.50 20.32 0.89
CA THR A 92 -3.77 21.60 0.76
C THR A 92 -4.35 22.72 1.62
N MET A 93 -5.56 22.57 2.19
CA MET A 93 -6.25 23.65 2.91
C MET A 93 -6.15 23.58 4.45
N THR A 94 -5.42 22.63 5.03
CA THR A 94 -5.32 22.49 6.50
C THR A 94 -4.00 23.02 7.09
N ASN A 95 -3.12 23.61 6.28
CA ASN A 95 -1.82 24.10 6.75
C ASN A 95 -1.75 25.63 6.98
N ASP A 96 -2.87 26.35 7.01
CA ASP A 96 -2.86 27.83 7.16
C ASP A 96 -3.59 28.37 8.41
N ASP A 97 -4.09 27.51 9.31
CA ASP A 97 -4.71 27.95 10.56
C ASP A 97 -3.79 27.69 11.76
N GLN A 98 -2.71 28.48 11.88
CA GLN A 98 -1.99 28.69 13.14
C GLN A 98 -1.83 30.20 13.39
N GLU A 99 -2.79 30.82 14.07
CA GLU A 99 -2.55 31.84 15.11
C GLU A 99 -3.88 32.32 15.71
N GLU A 100 -4.20 31.88 16.93
CA GLU A 100 -4.69 32.73 18.02
C GLU A 100 -4.85 31.85 19.27
N ALA A 101 -3.86 31.91 20.17
CA ALA A 101 -4.02 31.43 21.53
C ALA A 101 -4.82 32.49 22.33
N PRO A 102 -5.96 32.18 22.94
CA PRO A 102 -6.63 33.15 23.79
C PRO A 102 -5.89 33.28 25.12
N GLU A 103 -5.51 34.52 25.41
CA GLU A 103 -4.87 35.01 26.62
C GLU A 103 -5.71 34.65 27.86
N LEU A 104 -5.17 33.81 28.76
CA LEU A 104 -5.78 33.53 30.06
C LEU A 104 -5.51 34.72 31.00
N VAL A 105 -6.46 35.64 31.06
CA VAL A 105 -6.49 36.71 32.08
C VAL A 105 -6.73 36.09 33.45
N ALA A 106 -5.72 36.11 34.30
CA ALA A 106 -5.85 35.82 35.73
C ALA A 106 -6.55 36.99 36.44
N ALA A 107 -7.57 36.68 37.22
CA ALA A 107 -8.18 37.54 38.24
C ALA A 107 -8.25 36.78 39.56
#